data_AF-A0A1Q4F6R3-F1
#
_entry.id   AF-A0A1Q4F6R3-F1
#
_cell.length_a   1.000
_cell.length_b   1.000
_cell.length_c   1.000
_cell.angle_alpha   90.00
_cell.angle_beta   90.00
_cell.angle_gamma   90.00
#
_symmetry.space_group_name_H-M   'P 1'
#
loop_
_entity.id
_entity.type
_entity.pdbx_description
1 polymer ?
#
loop_
_entity_poly.entity_id
_entity_poly.type
_entity_poly.pdbx_seq_one_letter_code
_entity_poly.pdbx_strand_id
1 'polypeptide(L)'
;MRKRLLTIVLSLLLCLFHLISNGQAIARLTLPSADNNLSIPVCISLDDISTLPDASLALREVKGKAYLPVSCQIENGARRLLWWMISPQTRAGKRVYELYKKDNQSSPAQPSPLAVTDNNDGLLIAENGRQVIQYNYAVHYPPAGVDSIFKRSGFLHPLWSPSGNVLTRINPPDHHHHMGIWNPWTHVLFRGKEVDFWNIGDRKGTVRFSNFISRYTGNVFAGFKALQQHVAFNIPATGEETVAMDETWDVRVYNTADKMWLIDFTSSLNCATDSPVVLEEYRYGGFGFRAAEDWNNRNSRVLTSEGKTRKEADASTARWCMIDGDMKQGHSGIVFMGYPTNYNFPEPMRVWPEDANKRGDVFFSFSPTRNKDWPLSPGKDYVLKYRMLVYDGTIPAEQAEQAWKNFAHPPPIIIERL
;
A
#
# COMPACT_ATOMS: atom_id res chain seq x y z
N MET A 1 29.85 -38.87 66.56
CA MET A 1 28.67 -37.99 66.76
C MET A 1 28.15 -37.56 65.39
N ARG A 2 26.97 -38.08 64.98
CA ARG A 2 25.75 -37.31 64.64
C ARG A 2 25.90 -36.39 63.41
N LYS A 3 25.36 -36.75 62.24
CA LYS A 3 23.94 -36.76 61.79
C LYS A 3 23.58 -35.47 61.00
N ARG A 4 23.14 -35.67 59.75
CA ARG A 4 22.11 -34.91 58.98
C ARG A 4 22.50 -33.45 58.60
N LEU A 5 22.26 -32.94 57.39
CA LEU A 5 20.97 -32.89 56.71
C LEU A 5 21.16 -32.62 55.19
N LEU A 6 20.38 -33.36 54.41
CA LEU A 6 20.10 -33.21 52.99
C LEU A 6 19.17 -31.99 52.78
N THR A 7 19.51 -31.02 51.92
CA THR A 7 18.51 -30.09 51.37
C THR A 7 18.89 -29.64 49.95
N ILE A 8 18.28 -30.34 49.00
CA ILE A 8 17.84 -29.96 47.66
C ILE A 8 17.94 -28.44 47.36
N VAL A 9 18.76 -28.07 46.37
CA VAL A 9 18.59 -26.82 45.60
C VAL A 9 18.24 -27.22 44.17
N LEU A 10 16.95 -27.51 43.98
CA LEU A 10 16.29 -27.72 42.70
C LEU A 10 15.13 -26.72 42.65
N SER A 11 15.38 -25.47 42.23
CA SER A 11 14.37 -24.41 42.03
C SER A 11 15.12 -23.21 41.41
N LEU A 12 14.80 -22.58 40.28
CA LEU A 12 13.67 -22.60 39.35
C LEU A 12 14.27 -22.27 37.96
N LEU A 13 14.30 -23.23 37.03
CA LEU A 13 14.13 -22.87 35.62
C LEU A 13 12.67 -22.40 35.53
N LEU A 14 12.45 -21.08 35.43
CA LEU A 14 11.15 -20.56 35.01
C LEU A 14 10.93 -20.97 33.55
N CYS A 15 10.45 -22.21 33.36
CA CYS A 15 9.60 -22.56 32.25
C CYS A 15 8.36 -21.66 32.37
N LEU A 16 8.38 -20.52 31.69
CA LEU A 16 7.20 -19.75 31.33
C LEU A 16 6.37 -20.58 30.35
N PHE A 17 5.80 -21.69 30.83
CA PHE A 17 4.55 -22.19 30.27
C PHE A 17 3.52 -21.11 30.60
N HIS A 18 3.31 -20.19 29.66
CA HIS A 18 2.09 -19.42 29.65
C HIS A 18 0.96 -20.44 29.61
N LEU A 19 0.26 -20.58 30.74
CA LEU A 19 -1.09 -21.12 30.78
C LEU A 19 -1.92 -20.20 29.89
N ILE A 20 -1.99 -20.52 28.60
CA ILE A 20 -2.86 -19.83 27.65
C ILE A 20 -4.28 -20.07 28.17
N SER A 21 -4.94 -18.99 28.59
CA SER A 21 -6.31 -19.05 29.08
C SER A 21 -7.18 -19.79 28.06
N ASN A 22 -7.98 -20.75 28.54
CA ASN A 22 -9.01 -21.42 27.75
C ASN A 22 -10.17 -20.45 27.46
N GLY A 23 -9.89 -19.36 26.76
CA GLY A 23 -10.94 -18.45 26.29
C GLY A 23 -11.88 -19.21 25.36
N GLN A 24 -13.18 -18.93 25.49
CA GLN A 24 -14.24 -19.61 24.73
C GLN A 24 -14.00 -19.40 23.23
N ALA A 25 -13.78 -20.49 22.49
CA ALA A 25 -13.66 -20.43 21.05
C ALA A 25 -15.03 -20.04 20.43
N ILE A 26 -14.98 -19.14 19.45
CA ILE A 26 -16.16 -18.57 18.77
C ILE A 26 -16.25 -19.13 17.36
N ALA A 27 -15.12 -19.21 16.67
CA ALA A 27 -15.06 -19.76 15.33
C ALA A 27 -13.68 -20.34 15.05
N ARG A 28 -13.66 -21.39 14.22
CA ARG A 28 -12.47 -21.96 13.61
C ARG A 28 -12.32 -21.44 12.20
N LEU A 29 -11.13 -20.96 11.87
CA LEU A 29 -10.77 -20.39 10.58
C LEU A 29 -9.69 -21.28 9.96
N THR A 30 -10.03 -21.96 8.88
CA THR A 30 -9.13 -22.90 8.21
C THR A 30 -8.64 -22.32 6.90
N LEU A 31 -7.32 -22.21 6.77
CA LEU A 31 -6.62 -21.96 5.52
C LEU A 31 -6.26 -23.32 4.88
N PRO A 32 -6.87 -23.72 3.76
CA PRO A 32 -6.45 -24.89 3.00
C PRO A 32 -4.98 -24.74 2.58
N SER A 33 -4.24 -25.85 2.57
CA SER A 33 -2.79 -25.87 2.36
C SER A 33 -2.31 -24.89 1.27
N ALA A 34 -1.54 -23.88 1.69
CA ALA A 34 -0.93 -22.91 0.80
C ALA A 34 0.60 -22.98 0.93
N ASP A 35 1.30 -23.25 -0.17
CA ASP A 35 2.73 -23.00 -0.21
C ASP A 35 2.93 -21.49 -0.36
N ASN A 36 3.57 -20.87 0.61
CA ASN A 36 3.69 -19.44 0.63
C ASN A 36 4.92 -18.98 1.42
N ASN A 37 5.86 -18.39 0.69
CA ASN A 37 7.12 -17.87 1.21
C ASN A 37 7.04 -16.37 1.59
N LEU A 38 5.90 -15.71 1.36
CA LEU A 38 5.66 -14.31 1.68
C LEU A 38 4.65 -14.14 2.84
N SER A 39 4.66 -13.00 3.53
CA SER A 39 3.57 -12.69 4.46
C SER A 39 2.32 -12.29 3.66
N ILE A 40 1.15 -12.86 3.98
CA ILE A 40 -0.12 -12.51 3.30
C ILE A 40 -1.07 -11.86 4.29
N PRO A 41 -1.54 -10.62 4.04
CA PRO A 41 -2.67 -10.07 4.77
C PRO A 41 -3.96 -10.75 4.30
N VAL A 42 -4.74 -11.24 5.25
CA VAL A 42 -6.07 -11.81 5.00
C VAL A 42 -7.10 -11.18 5.92
N CYS A 43 -8.35 -11.20 5.49
CA CYS A 43 -9.46 -10.73 6.29
C CYS A 43 -10.70 -11.60 6.13
N ILE A 44 -11.57 -11.55 7.14
CA ILE A 44 -12.92 -12.11 7.09
C ILE A 44 -13.93 -11.11 7.65
N SER A 45 -15.18 -11.23 7.23
CA SER A 45 -16.30 -10.49 7.85
C SER A 45 -16.61 -11.08 9.23
N LEU A 46 -16.71 -10.23 10.24
CA LEU A 46 -17.13 -10.59 11.60
C LEU A 46 -18.65 -10.49 11.80
N ASP A 47 -19.36 -9.75 10.95
CA ASP A 47 -20.78 -9.43 11.15
C ASP A 47 -21.63 -10.69 11.31
N ASP A 48 -21.28 -11.72 10.55
CA ASP A 48 -21.92 -13.03 10.62
C ASP A 48 -21.34 -13.89 11.75
N ILE A 49 -20.11 -13.67 12.21
CA ILE A 49 -19.40 -14.58 13.13
C ILE A 49 -19.65 -14.23 14.60
N SER A 50 -19.62 -12.96 14.97
CA SER A 50 -19.68 -12.55 16.37
C SER A 50 -20.22 -11.13 16.56
N THR A 51 -21.14 -10.97 17.50
CA THR A 51 -21.65 -9.68 17.96
C THR A 51 -20.88 -9.13 19.17
N LEU A 52 -19.85 -9.84 19.65
CA LEU A 52 -19.08 -9.41 20.82
C LEU A 52 -18.26 -8.15 20.50
N PRO A 53 -18.01 -7.28 21.51
CA PRO A 53 -17.16 -6.10 21.33
C PRO A 53 -15.74 -6.47 20.85
N ASP A 54 -15.17 -5.66 19.96
CA ASP A 54 -13.83 -5.85 19.38
C ASP A 54 -12.76 -6.11 20.44
N ALA A 55 -12.83 -5.35 21.54
CA ALA A 55 -11.89 -5.44 22.65
C ALA A 55 -11.91 -6.80 23.38
N SER A 56 -12.92 -7.64 23.16
CA SER A 56 -13.04 -8.98 23.74
C SER A 56 -12.60 -10.10 22.80
N LEU A 57 -12.31 -9.79 21.54
CA LEU A 57 -11.91 -10.75 20.52
C LEU A 57 -10.39 -10.86 20.43
N ALA A 58 -9.91 -12.08 20.21
CA ALA A 58 -8.50 -12.38 19.94
C ALA A 58 -8.38 -13.57 19.00
N LEU A 59 -7.22 -13.67 18.34
CA LEU A 59 -6.92 -14.74 17.39
C LEU A 59 -5.73 -15.57 17.87
N ARG A 60 -5.81 -16.89 17.69
CA ARG A 60 -4.70 -17.81 17.95
C ARG A 60 -4.59 -18.84 16.84
N GLU A 61 -3.38 -19.23 16.48
CA GLU A 61 -3.11 -20.36 15.59
C GLU A 61 -3.08 -21.67 16.39
N VAL A 62 -3.72 -22.71 15.86
CA VAL A 62 -3.74 -24.06 16.43
C VAL A 62 -2.61 -24.89 15.80
N LYS A 63 -1.64 -25.31 16.62
CA LYS A 63 -0.54 -26.21 16.21
C LYS A 63 -0.53 -27.46 17.08
N GLY A 64 -1.16 -28.53 16.59
CA GLY A 64 -1.34 -29.76 17.36
C GLY A 64 -2.17 -29.50 18.60
N LYS A 65 -1.58 -29.62 19.78
CA LYS A 65 -2.21 -29.30 21.07
C LYS A 65 -1.89 -27.90 21.60
N ALA A 66 -1.04 -27.15 20.88
CA ALA A 66 -0.62 -25.81 21.28
C ALA A 66 -1.46 -24.72 20.59
N TYR A 67 -1.65 -23.62 21.29
CA TYR A 67 -2.27 -22.40 20.77
C TYR A 67 -1.25 -21.26 20.77
N LEU A 68 -0.98 -20.67 19.62
CA LEU A 68 -0.04 -19.56 19.49
C LEU A 68 -0.83 -18.27 19.27
N PRO A 69 -0.69 -17.24 20.11
CA PRO A 69 -1.33 -15.95 19.86
C PRO A 69 -0.95 -15.39 18.48
N VAL A 70 -1.93 -14.82 17.77
CA VAL A 70 -1.74 -14.18 16.47
C VAL A 70 -2.23 -12.75 16.58
N SER A 71 -1.40 -11.79 16.20
CA SER A 71 -1.81 -10.40 16.05
C SER A 71 -2.97 -10.31 15.06
N CYS A 72 -4.08 -9.74 15.51
CA CYS A 72 -5.22 -9.43 14.68
C CYS A 72 -5.65 -7.97 14.89
N GLN A 73 -6.34 -7.42 13.91
CA GLN A 73 -6.83 -6.04 13.94
C GLN A 73 -8.22 -6.00 13.33
N ILE A 74 -9.15 -5.29 13.96
CA ILE A 74 -10.52 -5.16 13.46
C ILE A 74 -10.64 -3.80 12.78
N GLU A 75 -10.97 -3.82 11.49
CA GLU A 75 -11.34 -2.65 10.72
C GLU A 75 -12.85 -2.41 10.85
N ASN A 76 -13.22 -1.22 11.30
CA ASN A 76 -14.60 -0.79 11.42
C ASN A 76 -14.96 0.10 10.23
N GLY A 77 -15.97 -0.30 9.46
CA GLY A 77 -16.54 0.46 8.36
C GLY A 77 -18.01 0.08 8.17
N ALA A 78 -18.45 -0.06 6.91
CA ALA A 78 -19.78 -0.61 6.63
C ALA A 78 -19.97 -2.05 7.16
N ARG A 79 -18.87 -2.76 7.40
CA ARG A 79 -18.79 -4.09 8.02
C ARG A 79 -17.63 -4.12 9.01
N ARG A 80 -17.65 -5.06 9.96
CA ARG A 80 -16.48 -5.38 10.79
C ARG A 80 -15.61 -6.42 10.09
N LEU A 81 -14.39 -6.04 9.73
CA LEU A 81 -13.42 -6.96 9.10
C LEU A 81 -12.32 -7.32 10.09
N LEU A 82 -12.15 -8.61 10.38
CA LEU A 82 -11.00 -9.11 11.14
C LEU A 82 -9.83 -9.36 10.21
N TRP A 83 -8.73 -8.66 10.42
CA TRP A 83 -7.48 -8.80 9.67
C TRP A 83 -6.40 -9.50 10.49
N TRP A 84 -5.57 -10.31 9.83
CA TRP A 84 -4.33 -10.83 10.38
C TRP A 84 -3.34 -11.17 9.26
N MET A 85 -2.09 -11.41 9.64
CA MET A 85 -1.03 -11.84 8.71
C MET A 85 -0.86 -13.36 8.76
N ILE A 86 -0.93 -14.02 7.61
CA ILE A 86 -0.43 -15.38 7.43
C ILE A 86 1.08 -15.28 7.26
N SER A 87 1.83 -15.76 8.25
CA SER A 87 3.29 -15.86 8.16
C SER A 87 3.75 -16.82 7.06
N PRO A 88 4.95 -16.60 6.46
CA PRO A 88 5.57 -17.55 5.54
C PRO A 88 5.72 -18.96 6.14
N GLN A 89 5.63 -19.99 5.31
CA GLN A 89 5.96 -21.37 5.68
C GLN A 89 6.76 -22.06 4.57
N THR A 90 7.73 -22.90 4.95
CA THR A 90 8.61 -23.61 4.01
C THR A 90 8.01 -24.88 3.43
N ARG A 91 6.86 -25.33 3.95
CA ARG A 91 6.13 -26.50 3.46
C ARG A 91 4.65 -26.15 3.39
N ALA A 92 4.04 -26.51 2.26
CA ALA A 92 2.60 -26.44 2.11
C ALA A 92 1.92 -27.21 3.25
N GLY A 93 1.01 -26.55 3.94
CA GLY A 93 0.31 -27.14 5.07
C GLY A 93 -0.96 -26.37 5.41
N LYS A 94 -1.97 -27.12 5.86
CA LYS A 94 -3.19 -26.56 6.44
C LYS A 94 -2.82 -25.72 7.65
N ARG A 95 -3.34 -24.48 7.73
CA ARG A 95 -3.27 -23.66 8.94
C ARG A 95 -4.66 -23.49 9.52
N VAL A 96 -4.76 -23.58 10.83
CA VAL A 96 -6.02 -23.44 11.55
C VAL A 96 -5.85 -22.34 12.58
N TYR A 97 -6.77 -21.40 12.60
CA TYR A 97 -6.86 -20.37 13.61
C TYR A 97 -8.17 -20.50 14.36
N GLU A 98 -8.19 -20.00 15.59
CA GLU A 98 -9.39 -19.88 16.41
C GLU A 98 -9.58 -18.42 16.80
N LEU A 99 -10.72 -17.87 16.41
CA LEU A 99 -11.25 -16.65 17.02
C LEU A 99 -11.83 -17.05 18.37
N TYR A 100 -11.43 -16.36 19.43
CA TYR A 100 -11.88 -16.68 20.77
C TYR A 100 -12.17 -15.41 21.58
N LYS A 101 -13.04 -15.56 22.57
CA LYS A 101 -13.29 -14.52 23.57
C LYS A 101 -12.14 -14.55 24.58
N LYS A 102 -11.34 -13.49 24.65
CA LYS A 102 -10.32 -13.36 25.70
C LYS A 102 -10.98 -12.94 27.02
N ASP A 103 -10.45 -13.44 28.13
CA ASP A 103 -10.85 -12.98 29.45
C ASP A 103 -10.38 -11.54 29.67
N ASN A 104 -11.14 -10.76 30.44
CA ASN A 104 -10.92 -9.32 30.69
C ASN A 104 -9.62 -8.98 31.45
N GLN A 105 -8.64 -9.89 31.51
CA GLN A 105 -7.32 -9.57 32.02
C GLN A 105 -6.59 -8.71 30.99
N SER A 106 -6.54 -7.42 31.29
CA SER A 106 -5.77 -6.41 30.58
C SER A 106 -4.28 -6.78 30.62
N SER A 107 -3.80 -7.52 29.62
CA SER A 107 -2.37 -7.59 29.34
C SER A 107 -1.87 -6.18 29.03
N PRO A 108 -0.68 -5.78 29.50
CA PRO A 108 -0.09 -4.51 29.14
C PRO A 108 -0.08 -4.34 27.62
N ALA A 109 -0.52 -3.17 27.13
CA ALA A 109 -0.45 -2.86 25.71
C ALA A 109 1.02 -2.92 25.27
N GLN A 110 1.36 -3.94 24.49
CA GLN A 110 2.67 -3.99 23.83
C GLN A 110 2.74 -2.83 22.83
N PRO A 111 3.91 -2.17 22.68
CA PRO A 111 4.09 -1.15 21.66
C PRO A 111 3.73 -1.74 20.29
N SER A 112 2.95 -1.00 19.50
CA SER A 112 2.60 -1.47 18.17
C SER A 112 3.85 -1.47 17.27
N PRO A 113 4.10 -2.54 16.49
CA PRO A 113 5.21 -2.58 15.57
C PRO A 113 5.07 -1.53 14.47
N LEU A 114 3.85 -1.07 14.17
CA LEU A 114 3.62 0.00 13.22
C LEU A 114 3.33 1.31 13.95
N ALA A 115 3.96 2.38 13.48
CA ALA A 115 3.76 3.74 13.99
C ALA A 115 3.31 4.67 12.87
N VAL A 116 2.36 5.55 13.18
CA VAL A 116 1.94 6.65 12.31
C VAL A 116 2.26 7.96 13.04
N THR A 117 3.17 8.75 12.48
CA THR A 117 3.63 10.01 13.08
C THR A 117 3.26 11.17 12.17
N ASP A 118 2.55 12.15 12.73
CA ASP A 118 2.25 13.41 12.05
C ASP A 118 3.31 14.44 12.45
N ASN A 119 4.05 14.98 11.47
CA ASN A 119 5.10 15.98 11.71
C ASN A 119 4.72 17.40 11.25
N ASN A 120 3.42 17.66 11.05
CA ASN A 120 2.83 18.90 10.53
C ASN A 120 3.10 19.22 9.05
N ASP A 121 3.99 18.47 8.39
CA ASP A 121 4.25 18.58 6.93
C ASP A 121 3.74 17.34 6.17
N GLY A 122 3.80 16.19 6.83
CA GLY A 122 3.43 14.90 6.29
C GLY A 122 3.11 13.87 7.37
N LEU A 123 2.57 12.74 6.93
CA LEU A 123 2.24 11.60 7.75
C LEU A 123 3.22 10.46 7.44
N LEU A 124 4.13 10.19 8.38
CA LEU A 124 5.14 9.13 8.27
C LEU A 124 4.61 7.82 8.85
N ILE A 125 4.72 6.74 8.09
CA ILE A 125 4.48 5.38 8.56
C ILE A 125 5.81 4.64 8.71
N ALA A 126 6.02 4.01 9.86
CA ALA A 126 7.21 3.23 10.17
C ALA A 126 6.85 1.84 10.71
N GLU A 127 7.68 0.83 10.41
CA GLU A 127 7.62 -0.52 10.97
C GLU A 127 8.88 -0.76 11.82
N ASN A 128 8.70 -1.09 13.10
CA ASN A 128 9.74 -1.32 14.10
C ASN A 128 10.84 -0.23 14.11
N GLY A 129 10.40 1.02 13.99
CA GLY A 129 11.28 2.21 13.97
C GLY A 129 11.95 2.50 12.62
N ARG A 130 11.74 1.67 11.60
CA ARG A 130 12.25 1.89 10.24
C ARG A 130 11.19 2.55 9.38
N GLN A 131 11.58 3.59 8.65
CA GLN A 131 10.69 4.36 7.80
C GLN A 131 10.22 3.49 6.63
N VAL A 132 8.92 3.54 6.32
CA VAL A 132 8.33 2.80 5.20
C VAL A 132 7.89 3.78 4.11
N ILE A 133 6.99 4.70 4.43
CA ILE A 133 6.44 5.66 3.47
C ILE A 133 5.94 6.91 4.17
N GLN A 134 6.04 8.07 3.50
CA GLN A 134 5.47 9.33 3.97
C GLN A 134 4.46 9.88 2.96
N TYR A 135 3.31 10.34 3.46
CA TYR A 135 2.33 11.10 2.70
C TYR A 135 2.48 12.60 3.01
N ASN A 136 2.78 13.40 1.99
CA ASN A 136 2.94 14.84 2.14
C ASN A 136 1.60 15.52 1.85
N TYR A 137 0.93 15.94 2.92
CA TYR A 137 -0.35 16.63 2.83
C TYR A 137 -0.19 18.15 2.89
N ALA A 138 0.89 18.66 3.47
CA ALA A 138 1.20 20.09 3.43
C ALA A 138 1.63 20.52 2.02
N VAL A 139 1.54 21.82 1.77
CA VAL A 139 1.97 22.40 0.48
C VAL A 139 3.49 22.39 0.41
N HIS A 140 4.01 21.52 -0.44
CA HIS A 140 5.40 21.46 -0.85
C HIS A 140 5.66 22.44 -1.99
N TYR A 141 6.63 23.33 -1.82
CA TYR A 141 7.05 24.29 -2.87
C TYR A 141 8.20 23.70 -3.70
N PRO A 142 8.27 24.04 -5.01
CA PRO A 142 9.39 23.62 -5.83
C PRO A 142 10.70 24.32 -5.37
N PRO A 143 11.87 23.86 -5.85
CA PRO A 143 13.15 24.47 -5.53
C PRO A 143 13.21 25.98 -5.85
N ALA A 144 14.06 26.71 -5.15
CA ALA A 144 14.26 28.15 -5.38
C ALA A 144 14.62 28.43 -6.85
N GLY A 145 13.99 29.45 -7.44
CA GLY A 145 14.15 29.81 -8.85
C GLY A 145 13.19 29.10 -9.81
N VAL A 146 12.43 28.10 -9.34
CA VAL A 146 11.35 27.46 -10.10
C VAL A 146 10.03 28.17 -9.81
N ASP A 147 9.18 28.35 -10.83
CA ASP A 147 7.87 28.98 -10.67
C ASP A 147 7.04 28.26 -9.59
N SER A 148 6.59 29.03 -8.60
CA SER A 148 5.77 28.55 -7.47
C SER A 148 4.48 27.85 -7.88
N ILE A 149 4.05 27.99 -9.14
CA ILE A 149 2.94 27.21 -9.67
C ILE A 149 3.16 25.71 -9.43
N PHE A 150 4.41 25.22 -9.50
CA PHE A 150 4.80 23.83 -9.27
C PHE A 150 4.59 23.30 -7.85
N LYS A 151 4.04 24.10 -6.94
CA LYS A 151 3.69 23.67 -5.59
C LYS A 151 2.63 22.57 -5.58
N ARG A 152 2.74 21.61 -4.66
CA ARG A 152 1.83 20.46 -4.56
C ARG A 152 1.59 20.01 -3.14
N SER A 153 0.50 19.29 -2.95
CA SER A 153 0.24 18.43 -1.79
C SER A 153 -0.38 17.14 -2.32
N GLY A 154 -0.52 16.13 -1.46
CA GLY A 154 -1.23 14.90 -1.80
C GLY A 154 -0.38 13.91 -2.60
N PHE A 155 0.84 13.63 -2.15
CA PHE A 155 1.73 12.68 -2.82
C PHE A 155 2.54 11.87 -1.82
N LEU A 156 3.02 10.69 -2.23
CA LEU A 156 3.83 9.82 -1.40
C LEU A 156 5.31 10.00 -1.71
N HIS A 157 6.06 10.51 -0.73
CA HIS A 157 7.51 10.64 -0.76
C HIS A 157 8.04 10.98 0.64
N PRO A 158 9.19 10.45 1.07
CA PRO A 158 9.90 9.32 0.49
C PRO A 158 9.12 7.99 0.59
N LEU A 159 9.50 7.05 -0.27
CA LEU A 159 9.26 5.62 -0.09
C LEU A 159 10.63 5.00 0.19
N TRP A 160 10.77 4.29 1.30
CA TRP A 160 12.03 3.67 1.71
C TRP A 160 12.02 2.17 1.43
N SER A 161 13.19 1.58 1.16
CA SER A 161 13.39 0.13 1.26
C SER A 161 13.69 -0.30 2.72
N PRO A 162 13.69 -1.61 3.04
CA PRO A 162 13.98 -2.05 4.41
C PRO A 162 15.36 -1.68 4.95
N SER A 163 16.34 -1.47 4.08
CA SER A 163 17.68 -0.97 4.40
C SER A 163 17.76 0.56 4.51
N GLY A 164 16.68 1.27 4.16
CA GLY A 164 16.60 2.72 4.25
C GLY A 164 16.93 3.49 2.96
N ASN A 165 17.10 2.80 1.83
CA ASN A 165 17.24 3.49 0.53
C ASN A 165 15.94 4.20 0.16
N VAL A 166 16.02 5.48 -0.21
CA VAL A 166 14.88 6.23 -0.75
C VAL A 166 14.69 5.88 -2.22
N LEU A 167 13.55 5.30 -2.59
CA LEU A 167 13.27 4.80 -3.94
C LEU A 167 12.53 5.81 -4.84
N THR A 168 12.04 6.92 -4.27
CA THR A 168 11.30 7.96 -5.00
C THR A 168 12.06 9.28 -5.06
N ARG A 169 11.79 10.08 -6.10
CA ARG A 169 12.31 11.46 -6.22
C ARG A 169 11.18 12.45 -6.51
N ILE A 170 11.33 13.67 -5.99
CA ILE A 170 10.43 14.81 -6.26
C ILE A 170 11.19 15.97 -6.94
N ASN A 171 10.45 16.81 -7.65
CA ASN A 171 10.92 18.00 -8.38
C ASN A 171 12.26 17.84 -9.14
N PRO A 172 12.50 16.74 -9.87
CA PRO A 172 13.74 16.59 -10.61
C PRO A 172 13.90 17.73 -11.64
N PRO A 173 15.11 18.19 -11.95
CA PRO A 173 15.32 19.34 -12.85
C PRO A 173 14.73 19.20 -14.25
N ASP A 174 14.57 17.97 -14.74
CA ASP A 174 13.93 17.67 -16.01
C ASP A 174 12.39 17.82 -15.98
N HIS A 175 11.76 17.58 -14.82
CA HIS A 175 10.30 17.59 -14.66
C HIS A 175 9.90 18.01 -13.25
N HIS A 176 9.85 19.32 -12.99
CA HIS A 176 9.55 19.84 -11.63
C HIS A 176 8.19 19.44 -11.08
N HIS A 177 7.24 19.00 -11.89
CA HIS A 177 5.92 18.53 -11.45
C HIS A 177 5.90 17.05 -10.99
N HIS A 178 7.00 16.30 -11.09
CA HIS A 178 7.04 14.90 -10.60
C HIS A 178 7.15 14.83 -9.07
N MET A 179 6.31 13.99 -8.43
CA MET A 179 6.16 13.95 -6.97
C MET A 179 6.20 12.52 -6.38
N GLY A 180 7.27 11.76 -6.63
CA GLY A 180 7.44 10.45 -6.00
C GLY A 180 6.44 9.41 -6.49
N ILE A 181 5.38 9.13 -5.71
CA ILE A 181 4.21 8.36 -6.18
C ILE A 181 2.95 9.24 -6.12
N TRP A 182 2.24 9.31 -7.23
CA TRP A 182 1.04 10.14 -7.41
C TRP A 182 0.22 9.68 -8.62
N ASN A 183 -0.96 10.29 -8.82
CA ASN A 183 -1.80 10.04 -10.00
C ASN A 183 -1.80 11.28 -10.94
N PRO A 184 -1.02 11.31 -12.04
CA PRO A 184 -1.00 12.43 -12.99
C PRO A 184 -2.19 12.33 -13.95
N TRP A 185 -3.39 12.65 -13.48
CA TRP A 185 -4.55 12.80 -14.36
C TRP A 185 -4.37 14.06 -15.23
N THR A 186 -3.86 13.85 -16.44
CA THR A 186 -3.71 14.81 -17.53
C THR A 186 -4.74 14.52 -18.61
N HIS A 187 -4.93 15.43 -19.56
CA HIS A 187 -5.91 15.32 -20.64
C HIS A 187 -7.29 14.91 -20.13
N VAL A 188 -7.90 15.82 -19.35
CA VAL A 188 -9.21 15.60 -18.75
C VAL A 188 -10.22 16.55 -19.32
N LEU A 189 -11.29 16.04 -19.92
CA LEU A 189 -12.41 16.87 -20.36
C LEU A 189 -13.35 17.15 -19.19
N PHE A 190 -13.52 18.43 -18.85
CA PHE A 190 -14.49 18.89 -17.86
C PHE A 190 -15.27 20.09 -18.40
N ARG A 191 -16.60 19.98 -18.45
CA ARG A 191 -17.51 21.02 -18.98
C ARG A 191 -17.10 21.54 -20.36
N GLY A 192 -16.67 20.63 -21.24
CA GLY A 192 -16.29 20.94 -22.63
C GLY A 192 -14.91 21.60 -22.79
N LYS A 193 -14.11 21.68 -21.73
CA LYS A 193 -12.74 22.21 -21.77
C LYS A 193 -11.76 21.14 -21.28
N GLU A 194 -10.62 21.03 -21.95
CA GLU A 194 -9.52 20.20 -21.49
C GLU A 194 -8.83 20.84 -20.27
N VAL A 195 -8.58 20.02 -19.26
CA VAL A 195 -7.90 20.35 -18.02
C VAL A 195 -6.70 19.40 -17.87
N ASP A 196 -5.59 19.95 -17.40
CA ASP A 196 -4.48 19.16 -16.89
C ASP A 196 -4.34 19.47 -15.39
N PHE A 197 -4.68 18.49 -14.55
CA PHE A 197 -4.58 18.67 -13.09
C PHE A 197 -3.13 18.57 -12.60
N TRP A 198 -2.20 18.05 -13.42
CA TRP A 198 -0.87 17.70 -12.98
C TRP A 198 0.26 18.47 -13.67
N ASN A 199 0.30 18.54 -15.02
CA ASN A 199 1.28 19.32 -15.78
C ASN A 199 0.85 20.79 -15.89
N ILE A 200 0.82 21.43 -14.76
CA ILE A 200 0.34 22.80 -14.52
C ILE A 200 1.10 23.95 -15.19
N GLY A 201 2.09 23.67 -16.05
CA GLY A 201 2.75 24.72 -16.81
C GLY A 201 1.74 25.59 -17.56
N ASP A 202 0.66 24.96 -18.03
CA ASP A 202 -0.43 25.59 -18.77
C ASP A 202 -1.50 26.23 -17.86
N ARG A 203 -1.35 26.14 -16.53
CA ARG A 203 -2.25 26.76 -15.54
C ARG A 203 -3.73 26.38 -15.71
N LYS A 204 -4.01 25.15 -16.16
CA LYS A 204 -5.37 24.64 -16.40
C LYS A 204 -6.03 24.05 -15.16
N GLY A 205 -5.25 23.55 -14.19
CA GLY A 205 -5.78 22.97 -12.96
C GLY A 205 -4.70 22.73 -11.92
N THR A 206 -5.05 22.02 -10.84
CA THR A 206 -4.11 21.54 -9.83
C THR A 206 -4.71 20.38 -9.03
N VAL A 207 -3.87 19.71 -8.24
CA VAL A 207 -4.31 18.77 -7.21
C VAL A 207 -3.90 19.31 -5.84
N ARG A 208 -4.82 19.27 -4.89
CA ARG A 208 -4.54 19.63 -3.49
C ARG A 208 -5.13 18.64 -2.52
N PHE A 209 -4.42 18.38 -1.43
CA PHE A 209 -4.97 17.74 -0.25
C PHE A 209 -6.14 18.57 0.31
N SER A 210 -7.23 17.90 0.70
CA SER A 210 -8.36 18.50 1.40
C SER A 210 -8.28 18.19 2.90
N ASN A 211 -8.40 16.91 3.27
CA ASN A 211 -8.42 16.47 4.66
C ASN A 211 -8.13 14.98 4.79
N PHE A 212 -7.76 14.55 6.00
CA PHE A 212 -7.81 13.14 6.35
C PHE A 212 -9.26 12.74 6.65
N ILE A 213 -9.68 11.61 6.11
CA ILE A 213 -10.93 10.92 6.46
C ILE A 213 -10.69 10.05 7.69
N SER A 214 -9.58 9.33 7.71
CA SER A 214 -9.17 8.54 8.87
C SER A 214 -7.67 8.31 8.91
N ARG A 215 -7.18 8.00 10.09
CA ARG A 215 -5.81 7.52 10.35
C ARG A 215 -5.93 6.33 11.28
N TYR A 216 -5.16 5.29 11.06
CA TYR A 216 -5.26 4.06 11.84
C TYR A 216 -3.89 3.43 12.06
N THR A 217 -3.72 2.83 13.22
CA THR A 217 -2.49 2.13 13.62
C THR A 217 -2.84 0.87 14.38
N GLY A 218 -2.03 -0.17 14.25
CA GLY A 218 -2.23 -1.42 14.95
C GLY A 218 -1.19 -2.47 14.56
N ASN A 219 -1.33 -3.65 15.17
CA ASN A 219 -0.28 -4.68 15.10
C ASN A 219 -0.24 -5.43 13.77
N VAL A 220 -1.27 -5.30 12.94
CA VAL A 220 -1.37 -5.94 11.62
C VAL A 220 -1.12 -4.93 10.52
N PHE A 221 -1.74 -3.75 10.63
CA PHE A 221 -1.60 -2.71 9.63
C PHE A 221 -1.76 -1.30 10.22
N ALA A 222 -1.17 -0.33 9.52
CA ALA A 222 -1.28 1.09 9.81
C ALA A 222 -1.42 1.87 8.51
N GLY A 223 -2.00 3.06 8.56
CA GLY A 223 -2.36 3.77 7.34
C GLY A 223 -3.27 4.96 7.55
N PHE A 224 -3.81 5.44 6.44
CA PHE A 224 -4.70 6.58 6.40
C PHE A 224 -5.65 6.53 5.20
N LYS A 225 -6.76 7.25 5.33
CA LYS A 225 -7.60 7.69 4.21
C LYS A 225 -7.50 9.20 4.09
N ALA A 226 -7.17 9.70 2.90
CA ALA A 226 -7.06 11.14 2.64
C ALA A 226 -7.86 11.52 1.39
N LEU A 227 -8.60 12.62 1.48
CA LEU A 227 -9.30 13.22 0.37
C LEU A 227 -8.40 14.26 -0.31
N GLN A 228 -8.34 14.19 -1.64
CA GLN A 228 -7.70 15.16 -2.50
C GLN A 228 -8.69 15.68 -3.53
N GLN A 229 -8.47 16.92 -3.95
CA GLN A 229 -9.30 17.63 -4.92
C GLN A 229 -8.52 17.90 -6.19
N HIS A 230 -9.10 17.48 -7.32
CA HIS A 230 -8.67 17.86 -8.66
C HIS A 230 -9.44 19.11 -9.06
N VAL A 231 -8.74 20.24 -9.10
CA VAL A 231 -9.32 21.58 -9.26
C VAL A 231 -9.04 22.06 -10.67
N ALA A 232 -10.10 22.40 -11.42
CA ALA A 232 -10.02 23.05 -12.72
C ALA A 232 -10.00 24.57 -12.55
N PHE A 233 -9.11 25.24 -13.29
CA PHE A 233 -9.01 26.69 -13.33
C PHE A 233 -9.70 27.24 -14.58
N ASN A 234 -10.23 28.46 -14.48
CA ASN A 234 -10.90 29.17 -15.57
C ASN A 234 -12.17 28.44 -16.10
N ILE A 235 -12.82 27.68 -15.21
CA ILE A 235 -14.06 26.95 -15.47
C ILE A 235 -15.02 27.19 -14.29
N PRO A 236 -16.25 27.69 -14.53
CA PRO A 236 -16.83 28.01 -15.84
C PRO A 236 -16.24 29.27 -16.50
N ALA A 237 -15.84 30.28 -15.73
CA ALA A 237 -15.29 31.53 -16.24
C ALA A 237 -13.82 31.77 -15.85
N THR A 238 -13.14 32.68 -16.56
CA THR A 238 -11.76 33.08 -16.27
C THR A 238 -11.62 33.60 -14.84
N GLY A 239 -10.60 33.14 -14.12
CA GLY A 239 -10.33 33.52 -12.73
C GLY A 239 -11.07 32.68 -11.68
N GLU A 240 -11.96 31.77 -12.09
CA GLU A 240 -12.65 30.86 -11.17
C GLU A 240 -11.96 29.50 -11.04
N GLU A 241 -12.09 28.89 -9.86
CA GLU A 241 -11.68 27.51 -9.59
C GLU A 241 -12.92 26.64 -9.33
N THR A 242 -13.00 25.48 -9.99
CA THR A 242 -14.03 24.48 -9.70
C THR A 242 -13.36 23.16 -9.35
N VAL A 243 -13.74 22.54 -8.23
CA VAL A 243 -13.37 21.14 -7.96
C VAL A 243 -14.12 20.26 -8.95
N ALA A 244 -13.40 19.64 -9.88
CA ALA A 244 -14.00 18.80 -10.91
C ALA A 244 -14.17 17.36 -10.43
N MET A 245 -13.18 16.86 -9.69
CA MET A 245 -13.13 15.48 -9.23
C MET A 245 -12.53 15.41 -7.83
N ASP A 246 -13.16 14.60 -6.98
CA ASP A 246 -12.64 14.20 -5.68
C ASP A 246 -11.92 12.85 -5.84
N GLU A 247 -10.79 12.71 -5.15
CA GLU A 247 -10.01 11.49 -5.11
C GLU A 247 -9.66 11.11 -3.68
N THR A 248 -10.18 9.97 -3.22
CA THR A 248 -9.82 9.41 -1.91
C THR A 248 -8.72 8.37 -2.06
N TRP A 249 -7.61 8.56 -1.36
CA TRP A 249 -6.57 7.54 -1.22
C TRP A 249 -6.70 6.80 0.11
N ASP A 250 -6.79 5.48 0.07
CA ASP A 250 -6.59 4.59 1.22
C ASP A 250 -5.23 3.90 1.10
N VAL A 251 -4.29 4.26 1.96
CA VAL A 251 -2.92 3.74 1.96
C VAL A 251 -2.69 2.94 3.24
N ARG A 252 -2.28 1.68 3.08
CA ARG A 252 -2.12 0.73 4.19
C ARG A 252 -0.79 0.01 4.11
N VAL A 253 0.01 0.14 5.16
CA VAL A 253 1.24 -0.63 5.38
C VAL A 253 0.93 -1.81 6.28
N TYR A 254 1.35 -3.01 5.88
CA TYR A 254 1.21 -4.22 6.69
C TYR A 254 2.50 -4.54 7.43
N ASN A 255 2.36 -5.05 8.65
CA ASN A 255 3.46 -5.57 9.45
C ASN A 255 3.92 -6.90 8.85
N THR A 256 5.07 -6.90 8.17
CA THR A 256 5.64 -8.11 7.57
C THR A 256 6.74 -8.73 8.42
N ALA A 257 6.97 -8.19 9.63
CA ALA A 257 8.10 -8.49 10.48
C ALA A 257 9.43 -8.18 9.78
N ASP A 258 9.54 -6.96 9.26
CA ASP A 258 10.81 -6.33 8.90
C ASP A 258 11.56 -6.88 7.68
N LYS A 259 10.92 -7.74 6.87
CA LYS A 259 11.62 -8.38 5.73
C LYS A 259 11.45 -7.62 4.41
N MET A 260 10.27 -7.09 4.18
CA MET A 260 9.84 -6.40 2.95
C MET A 260 8.70 -5.46 3.31
N TRP A 261 8.54 -4.35 2.60
CA TRP A 261 7.36 -3.50 2.84
C TRP A 261 6.22 -3.91 1.92
N LEU A 262 5.08 -4.20 2.52
CA LEU A 262 3.85 -4.50 1.80
C LEU A 262 2.88 -3.35 1.99
N ILE A 263 2.54 -2.68 0.89
CA ILE A 263 1.76 -1.44 0.93
C ILE A 263 0.59 -1.55 -0.04
N ASP A 264 -0.64 -1.48 0.47
CA ASP A 264 -1.82 -1.31 -0.37
C ASP A 264 -2.08 0.17 -0.62
N PHE A 265 -2.51 0.46 -1.84
CA PHE A 265 -2.93 1.77 -2.28
C PHE A 265 -4.26 1.60 -3.04
N THR A 266 -5.32 2.23 -2.54
CA THR A 266 -6.60 2.30 -3.25
C THR A 266 -6.92 3.75 -3.55
N SER A 267 -7.18 4.08 -4.81
CA SER A 267 -7.72 5.37 -5.24
C SER A 267 -9.19 5.20 -5.61
N SER A 268 -10.05 6.06 -5.07
CA SER A 268 -11.47 6.15 -5.41
C SER A 268 -11.77 7.54 -5.97
N LEU A 269 -12.23 7.61 -7.22
CA LEU A 269 -12.51 8.83 -7.96
C LEU A 269 -14.01 9.09 -8.03
N ASN A 270 -14.40 10.35 -7.85
CA ASN A 270 -15.78 10.82 -7.91
C ASN A 270 -15.87 12.17 -8.62
N CYS A 271 -16.89 12.39 -9.44
CA CYS A 271 -17.18 13.76 -9.90
C CYS A 271 -17.61 14.59 -8.68
N ALA A 272 -16.96 15.74 -8.46
CA ALA A 272 -17.29 16.64 -7.35
C ALA A 272 -18.46 17.58 -7.67
N THR A 273 -19.05 17.46 -8.86
CA THR A 273 -20.19 18.23 -9.34
C THR A 273 -21.15 17.35 -10.12
N ASP A 274 -22.31 17.89 -10.52
CA ASP A 274 -23.25 17.23 -11.43
C ASP A 274 -22.79 17.22 -12.90
N SER A 275 -21.59 17.73 -13.19
CA SER A 275 -20.97 17.64 -14.52
C SER A 275 -20.07 16.41 -14.61
N PRO A 276 -20.14 15.63 -15.70
CA PRO A 276 -19.24 14.50 -15.91
C PRO A 276 -17.81 14.97 -16.13
N VAL A 277 -16.88 14.06 -15.86
CA VAL A 277 -15.45 14.19 -16.13
C VAL A 277 -15.06 13.05 -17.06
N VAL A 278 -14.33 13.32 -18.13
CA VAL A 278 -13.75 12.26 -18.97
C VAL A 278 -12.24 12.31 -18.83
N LEU A 279 -11.65 11.23 -18.31
CA LEU A 279 -10.21 11.04 -18.38
C LEU A 279 -9.92 10.53 -19.80
N GLU A 280 -9.41 11.41 -20.67
CA GLU A 280 -9.28 11.12 -22.10
C GLU A 280 -8.11 10.18 -22.38
N GLU A 281 -8.16 9.53 -23.53
CA GLU A 281 -7.09 8.66 -24.01
C GLU A 281 -5.76 9.42 -24.08
N TYR A 282 -4.77 8.99 -23.29
CA TYR A 282 -3.45 9.59 -23.32
C TYR A 282 -2.34 8.65 -22.84
N ARG A 283 -1.13 8.82 -23.40
CA ARG A 283 0.03 7.94 -23.18
C ARG A 283 0.40 7.65 -21.71
N TYR A 284 -0.03 8.48 -20.75
CA TYR A 284 0.03 8.22 -19.32
C TYR A 284 -1.16 8.85 -18.59
N GLY A 285 -1.46 8.35 -17.39
CA GLY A 285 -2.47 8.90 -16.49
C GLY A 285 -2.96 7.81 -15.54
N GLY A 286 -2.80 8.00 -14.23
CA GLY A 286 -3.04 6.96 -13.22
C GLY A 286 -1.83 6.70 -12.32
N PHE A 287 -1.74 5.54 -11.68
CA PHE A 287 -0.74 5.26 -10.63
C PHE A 287 0.70 5.38 -11.10
N GLY A 288 1.33 6.53 -10.83
CA GLY A 288 2.65 6.94 -11.33
C GLY A 288 3.75 6.88 -10.27
N PHE A 289 4.98 6.68 -10.73
CA PHE A 289 6.19 6.53 -9.93
C PHE A 289 7.39 7.19 -10.62
N ARG A 290 8.01 8.14 -9.93
CA ARG A 290 9.32 8.71 -10.29
C ARG A 290 10.38 8.12 -9.38
N ALA A 291 11.28 7.34 -9.97
CA ALA A 291 12.36 6.68 -9.24
C ALA A 291 13.39 7.66 -8.67
N ALA A 292 14.16 7.17 -7.71
CA ALA A 292 15.33 7.82 -7.16
C ALA A 292 16.35 8.23 -8.24
N GLU A 293 17.12 9.29 -7.96
CA GLU A 293 18.15 9.78 -8.89
C GLU A 293 19.24 8.74 -9.22
N ASP A 294 19.52 7.85 -8.28
CA ASP A 294 20.54 6.81 -8.43
C ASP A 294 20.22 5.87 -9.61
N TRP A 295 18.93 5.61 -9.89
CA TRP A 295 18.50 4.66 -10.93
C TRP A 295 18.50 5.25 -12.34
N ASN A 296 19.26 4.61 -13.22
CA ASN A 296 19.43 4.96 -14.63
C ASN A 296 19.56 3.71 -15.51
N ASN A 297 19.82 3.87 -16.81
CA ASN A 297 19.89 2.74 -17.74
C ASN A 297 21.09 1.79 -17.54
N ARG A 298 22.06 2.14 -16.68
CA ARG A 298 23.24 1.29 -16.42
C ARG A 298 23.08 0.40 -15.20
N ASN A 299 22.21 0.78 -14.26
CA ASN A 299 22.11 0.14 -12.95
C ASN A 299 20.69 -0.19 -12.52
N SER A 300 19.69 0.00 -13.39
CA SER A 300 18.30 -0.35 -13.11
C SER A 300 17.74 -1.34 -14.13
N ARG A 301 16.75 -2.11 -13.70
CA ARG A 301 16.08 -3.14 -14.45
C ARG A 301 14.57 -2.94 -14.35
N VAL A 302 13.87 -3.24 -15.44
CA VAL A 302 12.42 -3.38 -15.48
C VAL A 302 12.10 -4.79 -15.99
N LEU A 303 11.19 -5.48 -15.30
CA LEU A 303 10.64 -6.76 -15.71
C LEU A 303 9.14 -6.79 -15.46
N THR A 304 8.35 -7.20 -16.46
CA THR A 304 6.89 -7.30 -16.33
C THR A 304 6.43 -8.74 -16.14
N SER A 305 5.17 -8.92 -15.73
CA SER A 305 4.52 -10.24 -15.65
C SER A 305 4.47 -11.03 -16.96
N GLU A 306 4.68 -10.35 -18.09
CA GLU A 306 4.71 -10.93 -19.43
C GLU A 306 6.15 -11.17 -19.93
N GLY A 307 7.15 -11.06 -19.04
CA GLY A 307 8.56 -11.25 -19.36
C GLY A 307 9.19 -10.10 -20.15
N LYS A 308 8.50 -8.97 -20.29
CA LYS A 308 9.01 -7.82 -21.04
C LYS A 308 10.03 -7.04 -20.23
N THR A 309 11.10 -6.64 -20.91
CA THR A 309 12.15 -5.81 -20.33
C THR A 309 11.84 -4.32 -20.53
N ARG A 310 12.68 -3.43 -19.98
CA ARG A 310 12.53 -1.97 -20.13
C ARG A 310 12.33 -1.51 -21.59
N LYS A 311 12.97 -2.19 -22.55
CA LYS A 311 12.87 -1.90 -23.99
C LYS A 311 11.46 -2.11 -24.57
N GLU A 312 10.70 -3.03 -23.98
CA GLU A 312 9.44 -3.52 -24.53
C GLU A 312 8.24 -3.22 -23.63
N ALA A 313 8.49 -2.73 -22.41
CA ALA A 313 7.47 -2.57 -21.38
C ALA A 313 6.53 -1.38 -21.63
N ASP A 314 6.99 -0.30 -22.26
CA ASP A 314 6.12 0.86 -22.56
C ASP A 314 4.97 0.47 -23.49
N ALA A 315 3.77 1.01 -23.23
CA ALA A 315 2.53 0.70 -23.94
C ALA A 315 2.02 -0.75 -23.79
N SER A 316 2.83 -1.65 -23.23
CA SER A 316 2.38 -3.01 -22.95
C SER A 316 1.50 -3.07 -21.71
N THR A 317 0.72 -4.14 -21.59
CA THR A 317 -0.09 -4.45 -20.41
C THR A 317 0.61 -5.51 -19.56
N ALA A 318 0.54 -5.39 -18.24
CA ALA A 318 1.03 -6.42 -17.33
C ALA A 318 0.27 -6.39 -16.00
N ARG A 319 0.22 -7.54 -15.31
CA ARG A 319 -0.43 -7.67 -14.00
C ARG A 319 0.44 -7.08 -12.88
N TRP A 320 1.75 -7.18 -13.07
CA TRP A 320 2.76 -6.57 -12.21
C TRP A 320 3.96 -6.10 -13.04
N CYS A 321 4.67 -5.12 -12.48
CA CYS A 321 5.92 -4.58 -13.00
C CYS A 321 6.93 -4.47 -11.86
N MET A 322 8.08 -5.10 -12.01
CA MET A 322 9.19 -5.07 -11.07
C MET A 322 10.24 -4.08 -11.58
N ILE A 323 10.67 -3.18 -10.70
CA ILE A 323 11.72 -2.20 -10.96
C ILE A 323 12.72 -2.28 -9.81
N ASP A 324 13.97 -2.56 -10.14
CA ASP A 324 15.05 -2.66 -9.17
C ASP A 324 16.35 -2.11 -9.73
N GLY A 325 17.29 -1.81 -8.84
CA GLY A 325 18.58 -1.29 -9.25
C GLY A 325 19.55 -1.07 -8.09
N ASP A 326 20.81 -0.86 -8.45
CA ASP A 326 21.86 -0.54 -7.49
C ASP A 326 21.67 0.87 -6.94
N MET A 327 21.82 0.99 -5.63
CA MET A 327 21.74 2.21 -4.84
C MET A 327 23.07 2.43 -4.13
N LYS A 328 23.24 3.58 -3.46
CA LYS A 328 24.41 3.81 -2.59
C LYS A 328 24.61 2.71 -1.54
N GLN A 329 23.52 2.15 -1.02
CA GLN A 329 23.55 1.07 -0.03
C GLN A 329 22.97 -0.22 -0.63
N GLY A 330 23.79 -0.92 -1.42
CA GLY A 330 23.42 -2.21 -1.99
C GLY A 330 22.42 -2.10 -3.14
N HIS A 331 21.43 -2.99 -3.16
CA HIS A 331 20.43 -3.09 -4.22
C HIS A 331 19.05 -3.09 -3.58
N SER A 332 18.08 -2.42 -4.20
CA SER A 332 16.71 -2.39 -3.72
C SER A 332 15.74 -2.40 -4.90
N GLY A 333 14.48 -2.75 -4.63
CA GLY A 333 13.48 -2.82 -5.67
C GLY A 333 12.06 -2.72 -5.16
N ILE A 334 11.15 -2.60 -6.12
CA ILE A 334 9.72 -2.52 -5.92
C ILE A 334 8.98 -3.32 -6.99
N VAL A 335 8.01 -4.12 -6.57
CA VAL A 335 7.00 -4.70 -7.46
C VAL A 335 5.71 -3.91 -7.32
N PHE A 336 5.25 -3.31 -8.42
CA PHE A 336 3.94 -2.71 -8.55
C PHE A 336 2.94 -3.74 -9.08
N MET A 337 1.78 -3.85 -8.44
CA MET A 337 0.75 -4.84 -8.76
C MET A 337 -0.60 -4.17 -8.99
N GLY A 338 -1.20 -4.38 -10.15
CA GLY A 338 -2.59 -3.98 -10.45
C GLY A 338 -3.58 -5.05 -10.00
N TYR A 339 -4.79 -4.64 -9.59
CA TYR A 339 -5.83 -5.56 -9.15
C TYR A 339 -6.79 -5.92 -10.30
N PRO A 340 -7.29 -7.17 -10.40
CA PRO A 340 -8.09 -7.62 -11.54
C PRO A 340 -9.37 -6.84 -11.85
N THR A 341 -9.92 -6.12 -10.87
CA THR A 341 -11.14 -5.32 -11.05
C THR A 341 -10.87 -3.87 -11.43
N ASN A 342 -9.61 -3.47 -11.60
CA ASN A 342 -9.28 -2.12 -12.04
C ASN A 342 -9.82 -1.88 -13.45
N TYR A 343 -10.18 -0.63 -13.74
CA TYR A 343 -10.57 -0.25 -15.09
C TYR A 343 -9.42 -0.52 -16.07
N ASN A 344 -9.74 -1.17 -17.19
CA ASN A 344 -8.76 -1.55 -18.22
C ASN A 344 -7.70 -2.57 -17.77
N PHE A 345 -7.98 -3.40 -16.75
CA PHE A 345 -7.03 -4.43 -16.31
C PHE A 345 -6.81 -5.57 -17.34
N PRO A 346 -5.57 -6.07 -17.52
CA PRO A 346 -4.32 -5.49 -17.03
C PRO A 346 -4.05 -4.14 -17.71
N GLU A 347 -3.78 -3.12 -16.88
CA GLU A 347 -3.67 -1.74 -17.35
C GLU A 347 -2.45 -1.57 -18.27
N PRO A 348 -2.57 -0.82 -19.38
CA PRO A 348 -1.39 -0.42 -20.14
C PRO A 348 -0.43 0.35 -19.26
N MET A 349 0.87 0.18 -19.48
CA MET A 349 1.90 0.84 -18.69
C MET A 349 2.53 2.00 -19.46
N ARG A 350 2.93 3.04 -18.73
CA ARG A 350 3.95 3.99 -19.17
C ARG A 350 5.27 3.58 -18.54
N VAL A 351 6.25 3.21 -19.35
CA VAL A 351 7.63 2.98 -18.92
C VAL A 351 8.53 3.88 -19.75
N TRP A 352 9.38 4.66 -19.10
CA TRP A 352 10.30 5.51 -19.86
C TRP A 352 11.37 4.69 -20.58
N PRO A 353 11.65 4.99 -21.87
CA PRO A 353 12.73 4.38 -22.63
C PRO A 353 14.08 4.43 -21.90
N GLU A 354 15.00 3.56 -22.32
CA GLU A 354 16.34 3.47 -21.72
C GLU A 354 17.20 4.73 -21.92
N ASP A 355 16.88 5.59 -22.87
CA ASP A 355 17.58 6.86 -23.14
C ASP A 355 16.80 8.09 -22.65
N ALA A 356 15.67 7.90 -21.94
CA ALA A 356 14.87 8.98 -21.40
C ALA A 356 15.72 9.95 -20.56
N ASN A 357 15.57 11.25 -20.84
CA ASN A 357 16.39 12.32 -20.26
C ASN A 357 17.91 12.12 -20.39
N LYS A 358 18.37 11.45 -21.46
CA LYS A 358 19.78 11.18 -21.80
C LYS A 358 20.51 10.19 -20.87
N ARG A 359 20.12 10.12 -19.60
CA ARG A 359 20.68 9.21 -18.59
C ARG A 359 19.91 7.89 -18.51
N GLY A 360 18.69 7.85 -19.01
CA GLY A 360 17.79 6.71 -18.83
C GLY A 360 17.10 6.74 -17.48
N ASP A 361 16.63 7.90 -17.05
CA ASP A 361 15.89 8.02 -15.79
C ASP A 361 14.65 7.14 -15.79
N VAL A 362 14.29 6.60 -14.63
CA VAL A 362 13.16 5.68 -14.51
C VAL A 362 11.87 6.43 -14.14
N PHE A 363 10.83 6.14 -14.91
CA PHE A 363 9.45 6.51 -14.62
C PHE A 363 8.56 5.32 -14.98
N PHE A 364 7.58 5.06 -14.14
CA PHE A 364 6.59 4.01 -14.32
C PHE A 364 5.20 4.56 -14.04
N SER A 365 4.20 4.07 -14.76
CA SER A 365 2.79 4.26 -14.39
C SER A 365 1.96 3.08 -14.86
N PHE A 366 1.02 2.61 -14.05
CA PHE A 366 -0.19 2.01 -14.62
C PHE A 366 -1.04 3.14 -15.20
N SER A 367 -1.41 3.02 -16.47
CA SER A 367 -2.07 4.06 -17.26
C SER A 367 -3.38 3.52 -17.86
N PRO A 368 -4.43 3.39 -17.05
CA PRO A 368 -5.70 2.79 -17.46
C PRO A 368 -6.37 3.51 -18.64
N THR A 369 -6.01 4.77 -18.93
CA THR A 369 -6.53 5.55 -20.05
C THR A 369 -5.61 5.57 -21.28
N ARG A 370 -4.57 4.72 -21.35
CA ARG A 370 -3.59 4.84 -22.44
C ARG A 370 -4.15 4.61 -23.85
N ASN A 371 -5.15 3.76 -23.96
CA ASN A 371 -5.69 3.28 -25.23
C ASN A 371 -7.22 3.36 -25.28
N LYS A 372 -7.82 4.11 -24.35
CA LYS A 372 -9.25 4.44 -24.33
C LYS A 372 -9.55 5.50 -23.28
N ASP A 373 -10.63 6.25 -23.53
CA ASP A 373 -11.22 7.16 -22.55
C ASP A 373 -11.78 6.41 -21.33
N TRP A 374 -11.90 7.12 -20.21
CA TRP A 374 -12.65 6.70 -19.04
C TRP A 374 -13.66 7.79 -18.62
N PRO A 375 -14.93 7.65 -19.02
CA PRO A 375 -15.97 8.59 -18.61
C PRO A 375 -16.42 8.33 -17.17
N LEU A 376 -16.34 9.36 -16.35
CA LEU A 376 -16.81 9.41 -14.97
C LEU A 376 -18.15 10.17 -14.92
N SER A 377 -19.17 9.51 -14.37
CA SER A 377 -20.51 10.08 -14.19
C SER A 377 -20.72 10.52 -12.74
N PRO A 378 -21.46 11.63 -12.50
CA PRO A 378 -21.87 12.02 -11.16
C PRO A 378 -22.61 10.91 -10.40
N GLY A 379 -22.38 10.85 -9.09
CA GLY A 379 -23.01 9.86 -8.19
C GLY A 379 -22.47 8.43 -8.31
N LYS A 380 -21.35 8.21 -9.01
CA LYS A 380 -20.67 6.91 -9.09
C LYS A 380 -19.27 6.97 -8.49
N ASP A 381 -18.84 5.82 -7.95
CA ASP A 381 -17.48 5.58 -7.43
C ASP A 381 -16.66 4.79 -8.46
N TYR A 382 -15.44 5.25 -8.73
CA TYR A 382 -14.51 4.60 -9.64
C TYR A 382 -13.23 4.23 -8.90
N VAL A 383 -12.98 2.93 -8.73
CA VAL A 383 -11.95 2.44 -7.81
C VAL A 383 -10.80 1.76 -8.58
N LEU A 384 -9.58 2.18 -8.26
CA LEU A 384 -8.34 1.52 -8.65
C LEU A 384 -7.61 1.02 -7.41
N LYS A 385 -7.19 -0.25 -7.42
CA LYS A 385 -6.47 -0.91 -6.32
C LYS A 385 -5.12 -1.36 -6.80
N TYR A 386 -4.09 -1.05 -6.02
CA TYR A 386 -2.72 -1.43 -6.27
C TYR A 386 -2.08 -1.95 -4.99
N ARG A 387 -1.05 -2.77 -5.16
CA ARG A 387 -0.15 -3.18 -4.08
C ARG A 387 1.29 -2.94 -4.51
N MET A 388 2.12 -2.54 -3.56
CA MET A 388 3.57 -2.43 -3.69
C MET A 388 4.23 -3.45 -2.76
N LEU A 389 5.20 -4.19 -3.29
CA LEU A 389 6.14 -5.00 -2.51
C LEU A 389 7.53 -4.39 -2.64
N VAL A 390 8.06 -3.82 -1.57
CA VAL A 390 9.38 -3.19 -1.54
C VAL A 390 10.39 -4.09 -0.83
N TYR A 391 11.57 -4.25 -1.41
CA TYR A 391 12.58 -5.19 -0.93
C TYR A 391 13.99 -4.63 -1.08
N ASP A 392 14.92 -5.26 -0.35
CA ASP A 392 16.36 -5.14 -0.59
C ASP A 392 16.88 -6.41 -1.29
N GLY A 393 18.03 -6.28 -1.95
CA GLY A 393 18.58 -7.32 -2.81
C GLY A 393 17.73 -7.53 -4.05
N THR A 394 17.69 -8.77 -4.54
CA THR A 394 16.91 -9.16 -5.71
C THR A 394 15.90 -10.23 -5.35
N ILE A 395 14.73 -10.19 -5.98
CA ILE A 395 13.77 -11.30 -5.96
C ILE A 395 13.59 -11.91 -7.36
N PRO A 396 13.28 -13.22 -7.45
CA PRO A 396 12.98 -13.85 -8.73
C PRO A 396 11.54 -13.53 -9.20
N ALA A 397 11.28 -13.67 -10.50
CA ALA A 397 9.99 -13.35 -11.10
C ALA A 397 8.84 -14.20 -10.50
N GLU A 398 9.14 -15.43 -10.09
CA GLU A 398 8.21 -16.33 -9.42
C GLU A 398 7.72 -15.76 -8.08
N GLN A 399 8.59 -15.06 -7.34
CA GLN A 399 8.21 -14.42 -6.08
C GLN A 399 7.34 -13.18 -6.33
N ALA A 400 7.60 -12.40 -7.38
CA ALA A 400 6.73 -11.29 -7.81
C ALA A 400 5.35 -11.80 -8.25
N GLU A 401 5.30 -12.88 -9.04
CA GLU A 401 4.05 -13.52 -9.47
C GLU A 401 3.27 -14.09 -8.27
N GLN A 402 3.95 -14.69 -7.28
CA GLN A 402 3.33 -15.16 -6.05
C GLN A 402 2.75 -14.01 -5.22
N ALA A 403 3.48 -12.89 -5.10
CA ALA A 403 2.98 -11.69 -4.43
C ALA A 403 1.70 -11.16 -5.10
N TRP A 404 1.69 -11.11 -6.44
CA TRP A 404 0.52 -10.69 -7.21
C TRP A 404 -0.66 -11.66 -7.03
N LYS A 405 -0.44 -12.98 -7.09
CA LYS A 405 -1.49 -13.98 -6.84
C LYS A 405 -2.09 -13.85 -5.45
N ASN A 406 -1.27 -13.63 -4.43
CA ASN A 406 -1.73 -13.41 -3.06
C ASN A 406 -2.57 -12.13 -2.92
N PHE A 407 -2.29 -11.11 -3.75
CA PHE A 407 -3.08 -9.88 -3.80
C PHE A 407 -4.39 -10.06 -4.57
N ALA A 408 -4.32 -10.57 -5.79
CA ALA A 408 -5.46 -10.74 -6.70
C ALA A 408 -6.44 -11.84 -6.22
N HIS A 409 -5.90 -12.88 -5.59
CA HIS A 409 -6.61 -14.08 -5.17
C HIS A 409 -6.18 -14.48 -3.75
N PRO A 410 -6.52 -13.65 -2.72
CA PRO A 410 -6.18 -13.98 -1.35
C PRO A 410 -6.75 -15.36 -1.00
N PRO A 411 -6.01 -16.17 -0.23
CA PRO A 411 -6.37 -17.56 -0.06
C PRO A 411 -7.69 -17.69 0.70
N PRO A 412 -8.59 -18.61 0.28
CA PRO A 412 -9.90 -18.73 0.89
C PRO A 412 -9.79 -19.22 2.33
N ILE A 413 -10.56 -18.60 3.22
CA ILE A 413 -10.67 -19.01 4.62
C ILE A 413 -12.00 -19.71 4.82
N ILE A 414 -11.97 -20.98 5.21
CA ILE A 414 -13.16 -21.75 5.59
C ILE A 414 -13.49 -21.39 7.03
N ILE A 415 -14.72 -20.94 7.26
CA ILE A 415 -15.20 -20.47 8.57
C ILE A 415 -16.19 -21.50 9.14
N GLU A 416 -15.89 -22.01 10.32
CA GLU A 416 -16.76 -22.89 11.10
C GLU A 416 -17.08 -22.19 12.42
N ARG A 417 -18.35 -21.88 12.69
CA ARG A 417 -18.78 -21.32 13.99
C ARG A 417 -18.84 -22.42 15.04
N LEU A 418 -18.45 -22.10 16.27
CA LEU A 418 -18.33 -23.06 17.38
C LEU A 418 -19.35 -22.80 18.49
#